data_AF-A0A2S6NL70-F1
#
_entry.id   AF-A0A2S6NL70-F1
#
_cell.length_a   1.000
_cell.length_b   1.000
_cell.length_c   1.000
_cell.angle_alpha   90.00
_cell.angle_beta   90.00
_cell.angle_gamma   90.00
#
_symmetry.space_group_name_H-M   'P 1'
#
loop_
_entity.id
_entity.type
_entity.pdbx_description
1 polymer ?
#
loop_
_entity_poly.entity_id
_entity_poly.type
_entity_poly.pdbx_seq_one_letter_code
_entity_poly.pdbx_strand_id
1 'polypeptide(L)'
;MGDRGPIRGVVDGPLAMDNTISLTAARTKRLTSLLVGAADILIVPNLEAGNILARELTYAAQAEGAGLVMGAKVPVMLTSRAGDEQSRLFFCAVAVPYAHWQATGQSAVAARQETAG
;
A
#
# COMPACT_ATOMS: atom_id res chain seq x y z
N MET A 1 11.39 -12.23 -8.27
CA MET A 1 12.30 -11.38 -7.49
C MET A 1 12.20 -11.81 -6.02
N GLY A 2 13.25 -12.40 -5.44
CA GLY A 2 13.45 -12.45 -3.98
C GLY A 2 12.64 -13.40 -3.07
N ASP A 3 12.81 -14.72 -3.19
CA ASP A 3 12.46 -15.68 -2.11
C ASP A 3 13.48 -15.68 -0.93
N ARG A 4 14.41 -14.71 -0.90
CA ARG A 4 15.59 -14.73 0.00
C ARG A 4 16.00 -13.36 0.54
N GLY A 5 15.04 -12.58 1.04
CA GLY A 5 15.27 -11.27 1.66
C GLY A 5 14.58 -11.09 3.02
N PRO A 6 14.84 -9.97 3.74
CA PRO A 6 14.23 -9.67 5.05
C PRO A 6 12.73 -9.34 4.99
N ILE A 7 12.12 -9.34 3.79
CA ILE A 7 10.71 -9.02 3.57
C ILE A 7 9.89 -10.27 3.82
N ARG A 8 8.92 -10.17 4.73
CA ARG A 8 7.92 -11.21 4.94
C ARG A 8 6.79 -11.02 3.92
N GLY A 9 6.68 -11.93 2.96
CA GLY A 9 5.64 -11.91 1.93
C GLY A 9 6.17 -12.26 0.55
N VAL A 10 5.27 -12.34 -0.43
CA VAL A 10 5.61 -12.56 -1.84
C VAL A 10 5.98 -11.23 -2.47
N VAL A 11 7.12 -11.18 -3.15
CA VAL A 11 7.58 -10.01 -3.90
C VAL A 11 7.71 -10.40 -5.36
N ASP A 12 7.15 -9.59 -6.25
CA ASP A 12 7.30 -9.80 -7.68
C ASP A 12 7.39 -8.48 -8.45
N GLY A 13 8.03 -8.53 -9.61
CA GLY A 13 8.28 -7.40 -10.46
C GLY A 13 9.40 -7.65 -11.47
N PRO A 14 9.52 -6.80 -12.51
CA PRO A 14 8.67 -5.64 -12.77
C PRO A 14 7.27 -6.03 -13.29
N LEU A 15 6.23 -5.42 -12.73
CA LEU A 15 4.83 -5.58 -13.15
C LEU A 15 4.23 -4.20 -13.44
N ALA A 16 3.54 -4.08 -14.57
CA ALA A 16 2.73 -2.89 -14.84
C ALA A 16 1.52 -2.84 -13.89
N MET A 17 1.10 -1.64 -13.49
CA MET A 17 0.04 -1.42 -12.51
C MET A 17 -1.27 -2.14 -12.85
N ASP A 18 -1.68 -2.13 -14.12
CA ASP A 18 -2.91 -2.79 -14.56
C ASP A 18 -2.89 -4.30 -14.28
N ASN A 19 -1.72 -4.94 -14.41
CA ASN A 19 -1.55 -6.35 -14.13
C ASN A 19 -1.56 -6.67 -12.62
N THR A 20 -1.20 -5.72 -11.77
CA THR A 20 -1.17 -5.92 -10.30
C THR A 20 -2.54 -5.73 -9.66
N ILE A 21 -3.43 -4.95 -10.28
CA ILE A 21 -4.77 -4.64 -9.74
C ILE A 21 -5.93 -5.29 -10.51
N SER A 22 -5.69 -5.84 -11.71
CA SER A 22 -6.72 -6.50 -12.52
C SER A 22 -6.29 -7.90 -12.98
N LEU A 23 -6.98 -8.92 -12.46
CA LEU A 23 -6.84 -10.31 -12.92
C LEU A 23 -7.11 -10.44 -14.42
N THR A 24 -8.09 -9.69 -14.95
CA THR A 24 -8.45 -9.72 -16.37
C THR A 24 -7.34 -9.19 -17.27
N ALA A 25 -6.72 -8.06 -16.90
CA ALA A 25 -5.61 -7.48 -17.66
C ALA A 25 -4.41 -8.43 -17.71
N ALA A 26 -4.09 -9.04 -16.57
CA ALA A 26 -2.96 -9.95 -16.48
C ALA A 26 -3.19 -11.30 -17.18
N ARG A 27 -4.41 -11.85 -17.15
CA ARG A 27 -4.79 -13.04 -17.93
C ARG A 27 -4.62 -12.80 -19.42
N THR A 28 -5.01 -11.62 -19.90
CA THR A 28 -4.84 -11.21 -21.31
C THR A 28 -3.37 -11.22 -21.71
N LYS A 29 -2.47 -10.81 -20.81
CA LYS A 29 -1.02 -10.80 -21.00
C LYS A 29 -0.33 -12.11 -20.59
N ARG A 30 -1.10 -13.15 -20.22
CA ARG A 30 -0.62 -14.50 -19.84
C ARG A 30 0.43 -14.49 -18.73
N LEU A 31 0.25 -13.63 -17.72
CA LEU A 31 1.14 -13.54 -16.58
C LEU A 31 0.81 -14.62 -15.54
N THR A 32 1.83 -15.22 -14.92
CA THR A 32 1.71 -16.36 -14.00
C THR A 32 2.14 -16.04 -12.56
N SER A 33 2.10 -14.78 -12.16
CA SER A 33 2.49 -14.33 -10.82
C SER A 33 1.38 -14.49 -9.79
N LEU A 34 1.73 -14.76 -8.53
CA LEU A 34 0.78 -14.78 -7.41
C LEU A 34 0.25 -13.37 -7.04
N LEU A 35 0.97 -12.31 -7.43
CA LEU A 35 0.58 -10.93 -7.12
C LEU A 35 -0.32 -10.30 -8.21
N VAL A 36 -0.55 -11.01 -9.31
CA VAL A 36 -1.35 -10.52 -10.41
C VAL A 36 -2.80 -10.33 -9.96
N GLY A 37 -3.31 -9.11 -10.14
CA GLY A 37 -4.67 -8.72 -9.75
C GLY A 37 -4.98 -8.81 -8.26
N ALA A 38 -3.97 -9.04 -7.41
CA ALA A 38 -4.11 -9.30 -5.99
C ALA A 38 -3.00 -8.63 -5.15
N ALA A 39 -2.28 -7.66 -5.72
CA ALA A 39 -1.19 -6.99 -4.99
C ALA A 39 -1.74 -6.08 -3.87
N ASP A 40 -1.31 -6.33 -2.63
CA ASP A 40 -1.62 -5.44 -1.49
C ASP A 40 -0.77 -4.15 -1.48
N ILE A 41 0.47 -4.24 -1.97
CA ILE A 41 1.46 -3.16 -1.90
C ILE A 41 2.07 -2.95 -3.29
N LEU A 42 2.04 -1.70 -3.77
CA LEU A 42 2.72 -1.27 -4.98
C LEU A 42 3.97 -0.47 -4.63
N ILE A 43 5.13 -0.96 -5.08
CA ILE A 43 6.38 -0.20 -5.02
C ILE A 43 6.57 0.54 -6.33
N VAL A 44 6.47 1.87 -6.27
CA VAL A 44 6.64 2.75 -7.43
C VAL A 44 8.12 2.92 -7.79
N PRO A 45 8.46 3.17 -9.08
CA PRO A 45 9.85 3.27 -9.52
C PRO A 45 10.58 4.52 -9.03
N ASN A 46 9.84 5.60 -8.73
CA ASN A 46 10.37 6.87 -8.25
C ASN A 46 9.26 7.73 -7.59
N LEU A 47 9.66 8.89 -7.07
CA LEU A 47 8.79 9.82 -6.35
C LEU A 47 7.71 10.42 -7.27
N GLU A 48 8.08 10.73 -8.51
CA GLU A 48 7.21 11.34 -9.50
C GLU A 48 6.05 10.41 -9.84
N ALA A 49 6.34 9.13 -10.13
CA ALA A 49 5.34 8.10 -10.37
C ALA A 49 4.45 7.88 -9.14
N GLY A 50 5.03 7.89 -7.93
CA GLY A 50 4.28 7.79 -6.67
C GLY A 50 3.30 8.94 -6.46
N ASN A 51 3.75 10.18 -6.67
CA ASN A 51 2.89 11.35 -6.52
C ASN A 51 1.80 11.38 -7.58
N ILE A 52 2.12 11.08 -8.85
CA ILE A 52 1.11 11.00 -9.92
C ILE A 52 0.06 9.95 -9.56
N LEU A 53 0.47 8.73 -9.18
CA LEU A 53 -0.46 7.67 -8.78
C LEU A 53 -1.36 8.07 -7.61
N ALA A 54 -0.78 8.65 -6.55
CA ALA A 54 -1.55 9.08 -5.39
C ALA A 54 -2.57 10.17 -5.77
N ARG A 55 -2.20 11.12 -6.64
CA ARG A 55 -3.10 12.18 -7.11
C ARG A 55 -4.21 11.66 -8.01
N GLU A 56 -3.89 10.74 -8.93
CA GLU A 56 -4.90 10.08 -9.77
C GLU A 56 -5.93 9.32 -8.90
N LEU A 57 -5.47 8.57 -7.89
CA LEU A 57 -6.39 7.88 -6.97
C LEU A 57 -7.28 8.87 -6.22
N THR A 58 -6.72 9.95 -5.67
CA THR A 58 -7.51 10.95 -4.93
C THR A 58 -8.49 11.71 -5.82
N TYR A 59 -8.05 12.21 -6.97
CA TYR A 59 -8.86 13.14 -7.78
C TYR A 59 -9.68 12.45 -8.87
N ALA A 60 -9.14 11.42 -9.54
CA ALA A 60 -9.86 10.72 -10.60
C ALA A 60 -10.71 9.58 -10.03
N ALA A 61 -10.16 8.79 -9.11
CA ALA A 61 -10.87 7.66 -8.50
C ALA A 61 -11.65 8.03 -7.23
N GLN A 62 -11.58 9.29 -6.77
CA GLN A 62 -12.24 9.78 -5.55
C GLN A 62 -11.90 8.93 -4.31
N ALA A 63 -10.68 8.38 -4.28
CA ALA A 63 -10.22 7.54 -3.20
C ALA A 63 -9.73 8.39 -2.02
N GLU A 64 -10.11 7.96 -0.82
CA GLU A 64 -9.62 8.54 0.42
C GLU A 64 -8.20 8.06 0.71
N GLY A 65 -7.31 9.00 1.03
CA GLY A 65 -5.89 8.74 1.22
C GLY A 65 -5.41 8.97 2.65
N ALA A 66 -4.49 8.12 3.10
CA ALA A 66 -3.72 8.31 4.34
C ALA A 66 -2.28 7.82 4.13
N GLY A 67 -1.32 8.41 4.87
CA GLY A 67 0.09 8.03 4.73
C GLY A 67 0.93 8.38 5.95
N LEU A 68 2.04 7.66 6.12
CA LEU A 68 3.01 7.89 7.19
C LEU A 68 4.42 7.90 6.63
N VAL A 69 5.24 8.81 7.14
CA VAL A 69 6.69 8.68 7.02
C VAL A 69 7.16 7.72 8.11
N MET A 70 7.79 6.63 7.67
CA MET A 70 8.31 5.55 8.50
C MET A 70 9.85 5.61 8.58
N GLY A 71 10.44 4.81 9.47
CA GLY A 71 11.90 4.68 9.62
C GLY A 71 12.55 5.65 10.63
N ALA A 72 11.83 6.67 11.09
CA ALA A 72 12.24 7.52 12.21
C ALA A 72 11.87 6.88 13.57
N LYS A 73 12.33 7.49 14.67
CA LYS A 73 12.00 7.04 16.05
C LYS A 73 10.50 7.06 16.36
N VAL A 74 9.75 7.93 15.68
CA VAL A 74 8.29 8.06 15.79
C VAL A 74 7.72 8.25 14.38
N PRO A 75 6.50 7.75 14.08
CA PRO A 75 5.87 7.97 12.78
C PRO A 75 5.48 9.45 12.62
N VAL A 76 5.60 9.98 11.41
CA VAL A 76 5.22 11.36 11.10
C VAL A 76 4.09 11.37 10.08
N MET A 77 2.98 12.01 10.44
CA MET A 77 1.86 12.25 9.54
C MET A 77 2.15 13.47 8.67
N LEU A 78 2.21 13.30 7.35
CA LEU A 78 2.34 14.41 6.41
C LEU A 78 0.99 14.68 5.76
N THR A 79 0.28 15.67 6.27
CA THR A 79 -1.02 16.07 5.72
C THR A 79 -0.83 17.03 4.54
N SER A 80 -1.70 16.92 3.54
CA SER A 80 -1.80 17.94 2.49
C SER A 80 -2.46 19.19 3.05
N ARG A 81 -2.04 20.38 2.59
CA ARG A 81 -2.74 21.64 2.90
C ARG A 81 -4.22 21.60 2.47
N ALA A 82 -4.53 20.82 1.44
CA ALA A 82 -5.90 20.62 0.96
C ALA A 82 -6.69 19.57 1.76
N GLY A 83 -6.09 18.93 2.77
CA GLY A 83 -6.74 17.88 3.56
C GLY A 83 -7.77 18.43 4.55
N ASP A 84 -8.93 17.78 4.58
CA ASP A 84 -10.02 18.08 5.50
C ASP A 84 -9.87 17.32 6.84
N GLU A 85 -10.87 17.44 7.71
CA GLU A 85 -10.89 16.75 9.01
C GLU A 85 -10.95 15.23 8.86
N GLN A 86 -11.70 14.73 7.87
CA GLN A 86 -11.85 13.31 7.61
C GLN A 86 -10.54 12.68 7.15
N SER A 87 -9.81 13.34 6.26
CA SER A 87 -8.47 12.92 5.85
C SER A 87 -7.54 12.84 7.07
N ARG A 88 -7.56 13.84 7.97
CA ARG A 88 -6.76 13.79 9.21
C ARG A 88 -7.12 12.58 10.09
N LEU A 89 -8.39 12.23 10.18
CA LEU A 89 -8.82 11.03 10.91
C LEU A 89 -8.26 9.74 10.29
N PHE A 90 -8.25 9.62 8.96
CA PHE A 90 -7.65 8.46 8.29
C PHE A 90 -6.15 8.34 8.52
N PHE A 91 -5.41 9.46 8.54
CA PHE A 91 -4.00 9.46 8.93
C PHE A 91 -3.81 8.91 10.34
N CYS A 92 -4.63 9.34 11.30
CA CYS A 92 -4.61 8.80 12.67
C CYS A 92 -4.95 7.30 12.71
N ALA A 93 -5.94 6.86 11.92
CA ALA A 93 -6.35 5.46 11.85
C ALA A 93 -5.23 4.54 11.35
N VAL A 94 -4.29 5.04 10.54
CA VAL A 94 -3.06 4.31 10.15
C VAL A 94 -1.93 4.51 11.18
N ALA A 95 -1.79 5.72 11.73
CA ALA A 95 -0.74 6.06 12.69
C ALA A 95 -0.79 5.24 13.98
N VAL A 96 -1.98 5.08 14.57
CA VAL A 96 -2.19 4.38 15.85
C VAL A 96 -1.75 2.92 15.80
N PRO A 97 -2.24 2.07 14.86
CA PRO A 97 -1.82 0.68 14.80
C PRO A 97 -0.33 0.55 14.45
N TYR A 98 0.22 1.44 13.62
CA TYR A 98 1.66 1.44 13.32
C TYR A 98 2.51 1.79 14.54
N ALA A 99 2.12 2.82 15.31
CA ALA A 99 2.81 3.19 16.55
C ALA A 99 2.74 2.07 17.60
N HIS A 100 1.59 1.39 17.71
CA HIS A 100 1.47 0.21 18.57
C HIS A 100 2.47 -0.87 18.15
N TRP A 101 2.49 -1.24 16.88
CA TRP A 101 3.45 -2.23 16.36
C TRP A 101 4.91 -1.82 16.59
N GLN A 102 5.24 -0.54 16.39
CA GLN A 102 6.59 -0.04 16.63
C GLN A 102 7.00 -0.17 18.11
N ALA A 103 6.06 0.00 19.05
CA ALA A 103 6.32 -0.10 20.48
C ALA A 103 6.35 -1.54 21.02
N THR A 104 5.51 -2.43 20.49
CA THR A 104 5.28 -3.78 21.05
C THR A 104 5.82 -4.91 20.19
N GLY A 105 6.08 -4.66 18.91
CA GLY A 105 6.37 -5.68 17.90
C GLY A 105 5.14 -6.52 17.50
N GLN A 106 3.95 -6.19 18.01
CA GLN A 106 2.70 -6.92 17.76
C GLN A 106 1.74 -6.11 16.90
N SER A 107 0.97 -6.77 16.04
CA SER A 107 -0.09 -6.10 15.29
C SER A 107 -1.26 -5.75 16.21
N ALA A 108 -1.71 -4.48 16.16
CA ALA A 108 -2.94 -4.06 16.84
C ALA A 108 -4.22 -4.54 16.14
N VAL A 109 -4.09 -5.03 14.91
CA VAL A 109 -5.20 -5.53 14.09
C VAL A 109 -5.02 -7.02 13.82
N ALA A 110 -6.11 -7.79 13.88
CA ALA A 110 -6.08 -9.19 13.50
C ALA A 110 -5.66 -9.34 12.04
N ALA A 111 -4.88 -10.38 11.73
CA ALA A 111 -4.61 -10.74 10.34
C ALA A 111 -5.94 -11.05 9.64
N ARG A 112 -6.14 -10.51 8.43
CA ARG A 112 -7.26 -10.93 7.59
C ARG A 112 -7.12 -12.42 7.31
N GLN A 113 -8.15 -13.20 7.63
CA GLN A 113 -8.23 -14.57 7.13
C GLN A 113 -8.43 -14.48 5.62
N GLU A 114 -7.47 -14.97 4.85
CA GLU A 114 -7.65 -15.16 3.41
C GLU A 114 -8.77 -16.20 3.25
N THR A 115 -9.98 -15.76 2.92
CA THR A 115 -11.00 -16.65 2.38
C THR A 115 -10.48 -17.15 1.04
N ALA A 116 -9.98 -18.38 1.04
CA ALA A 116 -9.70 -19.12 -0.17
C ALA A 116 -11.00 -19.23 -0.98
N GLY A 117 -11.11 -18.43 -2.03
CA GLY A 117 -12.23 -18.37 -2.96
C GLY A 117 -11.73 -18.36 -4.39
#